data_AF-A0A2H0VAV6-F1
#
_entry.id   AF-A0A2H0VAV6-F1
#
_cell.length_a   1.000
_cell.length_b   1.000
_cell.length_c   1.000
_cell.angle_alpha   90.00
_cell.angle_beta   90.00
_cell.angle_gamma   90.00
#
_symmetry.space_group_name_H-M   'P 1'
#
loop_
_entity.id
_entity.type
_entity.pdbx_description
1 polymer ?
#
loop_
_entity_poly.entity_id
_entity_poly.type
_entity_poly.pdbx_seq_one_letter_code
_entity_poly.pdbx_strand_id
1 'polypeptide(L)'
;MKKYFWLIVILAVGTALRFYHNTDISLWHDEAFSALLIKYPWGEMMHRIGLDVHPPMYYIFLRFWHYIFGDSLLALRAMTVFFSVGTIWVAWAFVKESFNSEKAALWTAILVAFNPFQLQYATEARMYTMGAFFALLGVLCLVKALKHQRALHKDESLNMPNLPVDINRRRRMVWNFAGFAISMSIIMYTHYYLFFTVAALGFYGIVYLFFHHKWDYKKYIPLFIAFIVIGISYVPWLKTFLFQYGQVSESYWIPKMDVWSIPSTLWQMFLGVGIDIAKVSTQ
;
A
#
# COMPACT_ATOMS: atom_id res chain seq x y z
N MET A 1 -3.95 -26.68 -14.56
CA MET A 1 -4.03 -26.72 -13.08
C MET A 1 -2.67 -26.91 -12.39
N LYS A 2 -1.79 -27.85 -12.83
CA LYS A 2 -0.48 -28.10 -12.19
C LYS A 2 0.41 -26.84 -11.98
N LYS A 3 0.41 -25.88 -12.91
CA LYS A 3 1.24 -24.66 -12.86
C LYS A 3 0.97 -23.75 -11.66
N TYR A 4 -0.25 -23.73 -11.14
CA TYR A 4 -0.64 -22.87 -10.01
C TYR A 4 -1.04 -23.65 -8.77
N PHE A 5 -0.92 -24.98 -8.81
CA PHE A 5 -1.35 -25.86 -7.73
C PHE A 5 -0.75 -25.45 -6.39
N TRP A 6 0.58 -25.26 -6.33
CA TRP A 6 1.25 -24.86 -5.09
C TRP A 6 0.85 -23.48 -4.60
N LEU A 7 0.65 -22.52 -5.51
CA LEU A 7 0.15 -21.20 -5.13
C LEU A 7 -1.25 -21.27 -4.53
N ILE A 8 -2.13 -22.08 -5.12
CA ILE A 8 -3.50 -22.29 -4.61
C ILE A 8 -3.45 -22.93 -3.21
N VAL A 9 -2.60 -23.93 -3.00
CA VAL A 9 -2.39 -24.54 -1.67
C VAL A 9 -1.90 -23.50 -0.67
N ILE A 10 -0.92 -22.67 -1.03
CA ILE A 10 -0.39 -21.61 -0.15
C ILE A 10 -1.48 -20.58 0.18
N LEU A 11 -2.28 -20.17 -0.80
CA LEU A 11 -3.40 -19.24 -0.58
C LEU A 11 -4.45 -19.86 0.34
N ALA A 12 -4.84 -21.13 0.12
CA ALA A 12 -5.80 -21.82 0.97
C ALA A 12 -5.31 -21.94 2.42
N VAL A 13 -4.05 -22.34 2.63
CA VAL A 13 -3.44 -22.40 3.97
C VAL A 13 -3.35 -21.00 4.58
N GLY A 14 -2.89 -20.00 3.82
CA GLY A 14 -2.79 -18.61 4.26
C GLY A 14 -4.14 -18.01 4.65
N THR A 15 -5.22 -18.35 3.94
CA THR A 15 -6.60 -17.99 4.28
C THR A 15 -7.05 -18.68 5.58
N ALA A 16 -6.83 -19.99 5.72
CA ALA A 16 -7.20 -20.72 6.92
C ALA A 16 -6.52 -20.14 8.18
N LEU A 17 -5.22 -19.81 8.08
CA LEU A 17 -4.47 -19.18 9.17
C LEU A 17 -5.03 -17.81 9.58
N ARG A 18 -5.54 -17.02 8.62
CA ARG A 18 -6.10 -15.68 8.89
C ARG A 18 -7.49 -15.73 9.53
N PHE A 19 -8.26 -16.78 9.25
CA PHE A 19 -9.56 -17.02 9.87
C PHE A 19 -9.47 -17.79 11.19
N TYR A 20 -8.34 -18.44 11.48
CA TYR A 20 -8.13 -19.14 12.73
C TYR A 20 -8.28 -18.18 13.93
N HIS A 21 -9.28 -18.45 14.77
CA HIS A 21 -9.62 -17.64 15.96
C HIS A 21 -9.92 -16.16 15.67
N ASN A 22 -10.32 -15.84 14.42
CA ASN A 22 -10.51 -14.45 13.98
C ASN A 22 -11.66 -13.73 14.70
N THR A 23 -12.55 -14.45 15.40
CA THR A 23 -13.69 -13.90 16.14
C THR A 23 -13.60 -14.10 17.65
N ASP A 24 -12.51 -14.67 18.15
CA ASP A 24 -12.38 -15.06 19.56
C ASP A 24 -12.24 -13.85 20.49
N ILE A 25 -11.77 -12.73 19.94
CA ILE A 25 -11.60 -11.47 20.64
C ILE A 25 -12.61 -10.47 20.09
N SER A 26 -13.32 -9.78 20.98
CA SER A 26 -14.24 -8.68 20.62
C SER A 26 -13.51 -7.53 19.92
N LEU A 27 -14.27 -6.62 19.29
CA LEU A 27 -13.71 -5.40 18.72
C LEU A 27 -13.04 -4.57 19.83
N TRP A 28 -11.78 -4.22 19.65
CA TRP A 28 -11.13 -3.15 20.44
C TRP A 28 -11.56 -1.76 19.94
N HIS A 29 -11.11 -0.72 20.64
CA HIS A 29 -11.59 0.65 20.47
C HIS A 29 -11.57 1.14 19.01
N ASP A 30 -10.44 0.96 18.32
CA ASP A 30 -10.21 1.39 16.95
C ASP A 30 -11.08 0.65 15.91
N GLU A 31 -11.30 -0.64 16.13
CA GLU A 31 -12.20 -1.45 15.31
C GLU A 31 -13.66 -1.04 15.52
N ALA A 32 -14.06 -0.81 16.77
CA ALA A 32 -15.40 -0.36 17.12
C ALA A 32 -15.68 1.02 16.51
N PHE A 33 -14.71 1.94 16.55
CA PHE A 33 -14.80 3.23 15.86
C PHE A 33 -15.05 3.04 14.35
N SER A 34 -14.26 2.18 13.70
CA SER A 34 -14.41 1.89 12.26
C SER A 34 -15.81 1.30 11.93
N ALA A 35 -16.30 0.37 12.77
CA ALA A 35 -17.59 -0.28 12.61
C ALA A 35 -18.79 0.66 12.84
N LEU A 36 -18.65 1.65 13.72
CA LEU A 36 -19.67 2.68 13.95
C LEU A 36 -19.66 3.74 12.84
N LEU A 37 -18.47 4.15 12.39
CA LEU A 37 -18.31 5.24 11.43
C LEU A 37 -19.04 4.97 10.12
N ILE A 38 -18.97 3.73 9.63
CA ILE A 38 -19.62 3.31 8.38
C ILE A 38 -21.16 3.29 8.44
N LYS A 39 -21.76 3.33 9.64
CA LYS A 39 -23.21 3.31 9.85
C LYS A 39 -23.85 4.69 9.70
N TYR A 40 -23.08 5.77 9.79
CA TYR A 40 -23.59 7.13 9.58
C TYR A 40 -24.00 7.39 8.12
N PRO A 41 -24.92 8.35 7.85
CA PRO A 41 -25.15 8.86 6.50
C PRO A 41 -23.84 9.33 5.83
N TRP A 42 -23.74 9.27 4.50
CA TRP A 42 -22.49 9.58 3.78
C TRP A 42 -21.87 10.93 4.13
N GLY A 43 -22.69 11.99 4.21
CA GLY A 43 -22.21 13.33 4.56
C GLY A 43 -21.64 13.41 5.98
N GLU A 44 -22.34 12.81 6.95
CA GLU A 44 -21.89 12.77 8.34
C GLU A 44 -20.64 11.89 8.52
N MET A 45 -20.60 10.75 7.84
CA MET A 45 -19.42 9.88 7.83
C MET A 45 -18.19 10.64 7.32
N MET A 46 -18.30 11.33 6.17
CA MET A 46 -17.18 12.09 5.60
C MET A 46 -16.77 13.27 6.48
N HIS A 47 -17.74 13.95 7.10
CA HIS A 47 -17.46 15.00 8.06
C HIS A 47 -16.66 14.48 9.26
N ARG A 48 -17.10 13.36 9.86
CA ARG A 48 -16.42 12.73 11.00
C ARG A 48 -15.03 12.20 10.64
N ILE A 49 -14.87 11.58 9.46
CA ILE A 49 -13.56 11.18 8.95
C ILE A 49 -12.64 12.40 8.79
N GLY A 50 -13.18 13.54 8.35
CA GLY A 50 -12.38 14.77 8.21
C GLY A 50 -11.83 15.30 9.54
N LEU A 51 -12.38 14.85 10.67
CA LEU A 51 -11.92 15.16 12.02
C LEU A 51 -11.06 14.04 12.64
N ASP A 52 -11.01 12.85 12.02
CA ASP A 52 -10.17 11.71 12.43
C ASP A 52 -8.79 11.76 11.75
N VAL A 53 -7.76 11.17 12.34
CA VAL A 53 -6.39 11.19 11.82
C VAL A 53 -6.17 10.32 10.57
N HIS A 54 -7.18 9.55 10.15
CA HIS A 54 -7.08 8.63 9.00
C HIS A 54 -7.97 9.09 7.82
N PRO A 55 -7.44 9.11 6.59
CA PRO A 55 -8.21 9.48 5.40
C PRO A 55 -9.28 8.41 4.99
N PRO A 56 -10.22 8.76 4.09
CA PRO A 56 -11.51 8.07 3.98
C PRO A 56 -11.52 6.73 3.27
N MET A 57 -10.51 6.36 2.49
CA MET A 57 -10.63 5.26 1.52
C MET A 57 -10.92 3.92 2.18
N TYR A 58 -10.29 3.64 3.31
CA TYR A 58 -10.56 2.42 4.07
C TYR A 58 -12.03 2.34 4.50
N TYR A 59 -12.57 3.41 5.07
CA TYR A 59 -13.96 3.47 5.54
C TYR A 59 -14.97 3.40 4.39
N ILE A 60 -14.64 3.98 3.22
CA ILE A 60 -15.46 3.85 2.01
C ILE A 60 -15.54 2.38 1.59
N PHE A 61 -14.40 1.69 1.50
CA PHE A 61 -14.36 0.27 1.16
C PHE A 61 -15.10 -0.59 2.19
N LEU A 62 -14.87 -0.32 3.48
CA LEU A 62 -15.54 -1.04 4.56
C LEU A 62 -17.06 -0.85 4.53
N ARG A 63 -17.54 0.34 4.19
CA ARG A 63 -18.97 0.62 4.03
C ARG A 63 -19.59 -0.14 2.87
N PHE A 64 -18.94 -0.16 1.71
CA PHE A 64 -19.41 -0.98 0.58
C PHE A 64 -19.40 -2.47 0.91
N TRP A 65 -18.36 -2.94 1.59
CA TRP A 65 -18.27 -4.31 2.08
C TRP A 65 -19.42 -4.64 3.04
N HIS A 66 -19.71 -3.74 3.99
CA HIS A 66 -20.81 -3.85 4.92
C HIS A 66 -22.18 -3.97 4.22
N TYR A 67 -22.42 -3.24 3.14
CA TYR A 67 -23.67 -3.37 2.37
C TYR A 67 -23.89 -4.76 1.75
N ILE A 68 -22.81 -5.49 1.47
CA ILE A 68 -22.88 -6.81 0.83
C ILE A 68 -22.90 -7.93 1.89
N PHE A 69 -22.06 -7.81 2.92
CA PHE A 69 -21.79 -8.89 3.88
C PHE A 69 -22.34 -8.66 5.29
N GLY A 70 -22.90 -7.48 5.58
CA GLY A 70 -23.46 -7.12 6.89
C GLY A 70 -22.45 -6.55 7.89
N ASP A 71 -22.81 -6.48 9.17
CA ASP A 71 -22.02 -5.87 10.25
C ASP A 71 -21.59 -6.85 11.34
N SER A 72 -21.68 -8.16 11.09
CA SER A 72 -21.11 -9.14 12.02
C SER A 72 -19.60 -8.94 12.17
N LEU A 73 -19.05 -9.30 13.35
CA LEU A 73 -17.61 -9.25 13.62
C LEU A 73 -16.79 -9.96 12.52
N LEU A 74 -17.24 -11.15 12.12
CA LEU A 74 -16.63 -11.91 11.04
C LEU A 74 -16.69 -11.17 9.71
N ALA A 75 -17.84 -10.57 9.37
CA ALA A 75 -18.00 -9.83 8.11
C ALA A 75 -17.06 -8.63 8.04
N LEU A 76 -16.93 -7.86 9.12
CA LEU A 76 -16.02 -6.71 9.18
C LEU A 76 -14.56 -7.12 9.01
N ARG A 77 -14.10 -8.14 9.77
CA ARG A 77 -12.73 -8.65 9.67
C ARG A 77 -12.45 -9.40 8.37
N ALA A 78 -13.48 -9.97 7.72
CA ALA A 78 -13.32 -10.65 6.43
C ALA A 78 -12.79 -9.71 5.32
N MET A 79 -13.08 -8.41 5.37
CA MET A 79 -12.48 -7.45 4.43
C MET A 79 -10.96 -7.36 4.63
N THR A 80 -10.52 -7.28 5.89
CA THR A 80 -9.10 -7.28 6.24
C THR A 80 -8.43 -8.58 5.77
N VAL A 81 -9.08 -9.73 5.98
CA VAL A 81 -8.59 -11.03 5.51
C VAL A 81 -8.50 -11.07 3.99
N PHE A 82 -9.48 -10.53 3.27
CA PHE A 82 -9.48 -10.45 1.81
C PHE A 82 -8.22 -9.73 1.28
N PHE A 83 -7.92 -8.55 1.80
CA PHE A 83 -6.70 -7.82 1.40
C PHE A 83 -5.40 -8.51 1.88
N SER A 84 -5.41 -9.13 3.05
CA SER A 84 -4.25 -9.86 3.56
C SER A 84 -3.92 -11.09 2.71
N VAL A 85 -4.93 -11.86 2.27
CA VAL A 85 -4.77 -12.97 1.32
C VAL A 85 -4.35 -12.47 -0.06
N GLY A 86 -4.96 -11.36 -0.51
CA GLY A 86 -4.56 -10.68 -1.74
C GLY A 86 -3.07 -10.31 -1.73
N THR A 87 -2.55 -9.86 -0.59
CA THR A 87 -1.12 -9.50 -0.44
C THR A 87 -0.20 -10.69 -0.71
N ILE A 88 -0.57 -11.90 -0.31
CA ILE A 88 0.18 -13.13 -0.62
C ILE A 88 0.31 -13.32 -2.14
N TRP A 89 -0.81 -13.18 -2.86
CA TRP A 89 -0.83 -13.34 -4.32
C TRP A 89 -0.03 -12.25 -5.03
N VAL A 90 -0.19 -10.99 -4.62
CA VAL A 90 0.55 -9.88 -5.22
C VAL A 90 2.06 -10.02 -4.96
N ALA A 91 2.47 -10.48 -3.77
CA ALA A 91 3.87 -10.72 -3.45
C ALA A 91 4.50 -11.79 -4.35
N TRP A 92 3.80 -12.91 -4.55
CA TRP A 92 4.19 -13.92 -5.53
C TRP A 92 4.32 -13.31 -6.93
N ALA A 93 3.30 -12.56 -7.37
CA ALA A 93 3.28 -11.98 -8.71
C ALA A 93 4.42 -10.97 -8.91
N PHE A 94 4.73 -10.16 -7.90
CA PHE A 94 5.83 -9.20 -7.89
C PHE A 94 7.19 -9.88 -8.02
N VAL A 95 7.46 -10.91 -7.21
CA VAL A 95 8.75 -11.61 -7.27
C VAL A 95 8.88 -12.41 -8.56
N LYS A 96 7.81 -13.05 -9.02
CA LYS A 96 7.78 -13.75 -10.30
C LYS A 96 8.07 -12.79 -11.45
N GLU A 97 7.41 -11.63 -11.47
CA GLU A 97 7.64 -10.62 -12.48
C GLU A 97 9.08 -10.12 -12.42
N SER A 98 9.57 -9.75 -11.23
CA SER A 98 10.87 -9.10 -11.05
C SER A 98 12.04 -10.00 -11.42
N PHE A 99 12.03 -11.25 -10.93
CA PHE A 99 13.15 -12.19 -11.01
C PHE A 99 12.95 -13.31 -12.03
N ASN A 100 11.78 -13.41 -12.67
CA ASN A 100 11.44 -14.48 -13.61
C ASN A 100 11.64 -15.89 -13.01
N SER A 101 11.42 -16.05 -11.70
CA SER A 101 11.66 -17.29 -10.96
C SER A 101 10.41 -17.71 -10.19
N GLU A 102 9.79 -18.80 -10.64
CA GLU A 102 8.62 -19.40 -9.96
C GLU A 102 8.98 -19.87 -8.55
N LYS A 103 10.16 -20.48 -8.39
CA LYS A 103 10.62 -20.98 -7.08
C LYS A 103 10.76 -19.84 -6.08
N ALA A 104 11.40 -18.73 -6.47
CA ALA A 104 11.53 -17.57 -5.59
C ALA A 104 10.16 -16.98 -5.23
N ALA A 105 9.26 -16.87 -6.21
CA ALA A 105 7.91 -16.37 -6.00
C ALA A 105 7.09 -17.22 -5.03
N LEU A 106 7.17 -18.56 -5.13
CA LEU A 106 6.49 -19.48 -4.21
C LEU A 106 7.06 -19.36 -2.79
N TRP A 107 8.38 -19.25 -2.64
CA TRP A 107 8.98 -18.99 -1.32
C TRP A 107 8.52 -17.67 -0.72
N THR A 108 8.43 -16.61 -1.52
CA THR A 108 7.87 -15.33 -1.05
C THR A 108 6.42 -15.48 -0.61
N ALA A 109 5.59 -16.20 -1.36
CA ALA A 109 4.21 -16.46 -0.94
C ALA A 109 4.13 -17.19 0.41
N ILE A 110 4.97 -18.22 0.62
CA ILE A 110 5.06 -18.92 1.91
C ILE A 110 5.46 -17.95 3.01
N LEU A 111 6.54 -17.18 2.82
CA LEU A 111 7.02 -16.23 3.84
C LEU A 111 5.95 -15.19 4.22
N VAL A 112 5.19 -14.68 3.26
CA VAL A 112 4.09 -13.73 3.52
C VAL A 112 2.87 -14.41 4.15
N ALA A 113 2.56 -15.65 3.75
CA ALA A 113 1.43 -16.39 4.31
C ALA A 113 1.60 -16.67 5.81
N PHE A 114 2.83 -16.97 6.24
CA PHE A 114 3.20 -17.31 7.62
C PHE A 114 3.81 -16.14 8.41
N ASN A 115 3.87 -14.93 7.83
CA ASN A 115 4.45 -13.77 8.53
C ASN A 115 3.57 -13.38 9.74
N PRO A 116 4.13 -13.34 10.97
CA PRO A 116 3.34 -13.11 12.18
C PRO A 116 2.69 -11.73 12.21
N PHE A 117 3.35 -10.69 11.69
CA PHE A 117 2.77 -9.34 11.61
C PHE A 117 1.58 -9.30 10.63
N GLN A 118 1.69 -9.97 9.47
CA GLN A 118 0.58 -10.05 8.51
C GLN A 118 -0.61 -10.85 9.05
N LEU A 119 -0.36 -11.86 9.86
CA LEU A 119 -1.40 -12.64 10.53
C LEU A 119 -2.08 -11.82 11.63
N GLN A 120 -1.30 -11.12 12.47
CA GLN A 120 -1.83 -10.23 13.50
C GLN A 120 -2.71 -9.13 12.89
N TYR A 121 -2.23 -8.42 11.87
CA TYR A 121 -3.05 -7.38 11.24
C TYR A 121 -4.25 -7.94 10.47
N ALA A 122 -4.31 -9.25 10.18
CA ALA A 122 -5.49 -9.88 9.57
C ALA A 122 -6.66 -10.06 10.56
N THR A 123 -6.41 -9.96 11.87
CA THR A 123 -7.43 -10.06 12.92
C THR A 123 -8.02 -8.72 13.31
N GLU A 124 -7.66 -7.64 12.64
CA GLU A 124 -8.14 -6.29 12.95
C GLU A 124 -8.90 -5.69 11.75
N ALA A 125 -10.14 -5.27 11.95
CA ALA A 125 -10.93 -4.46 11.01
C ALA A 125 -10.36 -3.03 10.93
N ARG A 126 -9.14 -2.93 10.40
CA ARG A 126 -8.34 -1.70 10.23
C ARG A 126 -7.63 -1.68 8.87
N MET A 127 -7.09 -0.52 8.52
CA MET A 127 -6.60 -0.22 7.17
C MET A 127 -5.28 -0.86 6.76
N TYR A 128 -4.59 -1.55 7.66
CA TYR A 128 -3.21 -1.99 7.47
C TYR A 128 -3.04 -2.99 6.32
N THR A 129 -3.91 -4.02 6.24
CA THR A 129 -3.79 -5.05 5.20
C THR A 129 -4.18 -4.51 3.83
N MET A 130 -5.15 -3.59 3.77
CA MET A 130 -5.50 -2.85 2.55
C MET A 130 -4.34 -1.97 2.07
N GLY A 131 -3.71 -1.24 2.99
CA GLY A 131 -2.51 -0.45 2.71
C GLY A 131 -1.37 -1.29 2.16
N ALA A 132 -1.07 -2.42 2.80
CA ALA A 132 -0.04 -3.36 2.35
C ALA A 132 -0.35 -3.94 0.95
N PHE A 133 -1.61 -4.32 0.71
CA PHE A 133 -2.06 -4.86 -0.57
C PHE A 133 -1.86 -3.87 -1.71
N PHE A 134 -2.41 -2.65 -1.58
CA PHE A 134 -2.34 -1.65 -2.65
C PHE A 134 -0.93 -1.06 -2.80
N ALA A 135 -0.15 -0.97 -1.73
CA ALA A 135 1.27 -0.62 -1.83
C ALA A 135 2.01 -1.61 -2.72
N LEU A 136 1.88 -2.90 -2.44
CA LEU A 136 2.56 -3.96 -3.19
C LEU A 136 2.01 -4.10 -4.62
N LEU A 137 0.70 -3.90 -4.81
CA LEU A 137 0.07 -3.89 -6.13
C LEU A 137 0.60 -2.73 -6.97
N GLY A 138 0.77 -1.56 -6.36
CA GLY A 138 1.44 -0.42 -6.97
C GLY A 138 2.86 -0.75 -7.43
N VAL A 139 3.66 -1.40 -6.58
CA VAL A 139 5.02 -1.85 -6.95
C VAL A 139 4.99 -2.78 -8.16
N LEU A 140 4.11 -3.80 -8.14
CA LEU A 140 3.95 -4.75 -9.23
C LEU A 140 3.59 -4.04 -10.55
N CYS A 141 2.62 -3.13 -10.50
CA CYS A 141 2.20 -2.32 -11.65
C CYS A 141 3.35 -1.44 -12.17
N LEU A 142 4.08 -0.75 -11.29
CA LEU A 142 5.21 0.09 -11.68
C LEU A 142 6.31 -0.73 -12.36
N VAL A 143 6.69 -1.88 -11.80
CA VAL A 143 7.70 -2.76 -12.40
C VAL A 143 7.26 -3.24 -13.78
N LYS A 144 6.01 -3.69 -13.94
CA LYS A 144 5.48 -4.10 -15.25
C LYS A 144 5.48 -2.95 -16.26
N ALA A 145 5.07 -1.76 -15.84
CA ALA A 145 5.07 -0.57 -16.68
C ALA A 145 6.48 -0.26 -17.20
N LEU A 146 7.46 -0.20 -16.30
CA LEU A 146 8.87 0.08 -16.61
C LEU A 146 9.51 -1.01 -17.49
N LYS A 147 9.16 -2.29 -17.28
CA LYS A 147 9.62 -3.40 -18.14
C LYS A 147 9.05 -3.32 -19.55
N HIS A 148 7.74 -3.07 -19.69
CA HIS A 148 7.11 -2.89 -20.99
C HIS A 148 7.67 -1.67 -21.72
N GLN A 149 7.88 -0.58 -20.99
CA GLN A 149 8.52 0.62 -21.52
C GLN A 149 9.93 0.33 -22.03
N ARG A 150 10.77 -0.33 -21.24
CA ARG A 150 12.15 -0.67 -21.65
C ARG A 150 12.16 -1.53 -22.91
N ALA A 151 11.25 -2.49 -23.01
CA ALA A 151 11.17 -3.37 -24.17
C ALA A 151 10.76 -2.62 -25.45
N LEU A 152 9.74 -1.75 -25.39
CA LEU A 152 9.32 -0.93 -26.53
C LEU A 152 10.49 -0.10 -27.10
N HIS A 153 11.32 0.45 -26.22
CA HIS A 153 12.43 1.31 -26.63
C HIS A 153 13.66 0.55 -27.10
N LYS A 154 13.85 -0.70 -26.65
CA LYS A 154 14.89 -1.57 -27.20
C LYS A 154 14.62 -1.82 -28.69
N ASP A 155 13.36 -2.05 -29.05
CA ASP A 155 12.96 -2.29 -30.44
C ASP A 155 13.17 -1.04 -31.31
N GLU A 156 12.88 0.17 -30.80
CA GLU A 156 13.19 1.45 -31.47
C GLU A 156 14.70 1.63 -31.70
N SER A 157 15.53 1.34 -30.69
CA SER A 157 16.99 1.55 -30.76
C SER A 157 17.72 0.64 -31.74
N LEU A 158 17.11 -0.50 -32.10
CA LEU A 158 17.67 -1.45 -33.07
C LEU A 158 17.50 -0.97 -34.53
N ASN A 159 16.99 0.25 -34.75
CA ASN A 159 16.83 0.88 -36.07
C ASN A 159 16.16 -0.06 -37.08
N MET A 160 15.19 -0.85 -36.64
CA MET A 160 14.36 -1.68 -37.52
C MET A 160 13.20 -0.81 -38.03
N PRO A 161 13.34 -0.12 -39.19
CA PRO A 161 12.53 1.06 -39.51
C PRO A 161 11.06 0.75 -39.82
N ASN A 162 10.73 -0.55 -39.93
CA ASN A 162 9.42 -1.06 -40.33
C ASN A 162 8.83 -2.07 -39.33
N LEU A 163 9.36 -2.17 -38.09
CA LEU A 163 8.67 -2.98 -37.09
C LEU A 163 7.38 -2.26 -36.68
N PRO A 164 6.19 -2.88 -36.84
CA PRO A 164 4.98 -2.28 -36.34
C PRO A 164 5.12 -2.06 -34.83
N VAL A 165 4.82 -0.85 -34.37
CA VAL A 165 4.74 -0.56 -32.92
C VAL A 165 3.88 -1.64 -32.28
N ASP A 166 4.42 -2.35 -31.28
CA ASP A 166 3.66 -3.34 -30.54
C ASP A 166 2.58 -2.61 -29.71
N ILE A 167 1.45 -2.32 -30.36
CA ILE A 167 0.30 -1.60 -29.82
C ILE A 167 -0.18 -2.28 -28.54
N ASN A 168 -0.16 -3.61 -28.51
CA ASN A 168 -0.55 -4.39 -27.34
C ASN A 168 0.38 -4.14 -26.16
N ARG A 169 1.69 -4.06 -26.38
CA ARG A 169 2.67 -3.74 -25.33
C ARG A 169 2.59 -2.30 -24.86
N ARG A 170 2.39 -1.33 -25.76
CA ARG A 170 2.14 0.07 -25.38
C ARG A 170 0.87 0.19 -24.54
N ARG A 171 -0.20 -0.49 -24.94
CA ARG A 171 -1.46 -0.56 -24.18
C ARG A 171 -1.22 -1.16 -22.78
N ARG A 172 -0.49 -2.27 -22.67
CA ARG A 172 -0.13 -2.86 -21.37
C ARG A 172 0.71 -1.93 -20.51
N MET A 173 1.66 -1.20 -21.09
CA MET A 173 2.45 -0.19 -20.36
C MET A 173 1.54 0.88 -19.75
N VAL A 174 0.63 1.46 -20.54
CA VAL A 174 -0.31 2.49 -20.08
C VAL A 174 -1.22 1.97 -18.98
N TRP A 175 -1.79 0.77 -19.15
CA TRP A 175 -2.64 0.15 -18.11
C TRP A 175 -1.90 -0.11 -16.80
N ASN A 176 -0.61 -0.49 -16.87
CA ASN A 176 0.19 -0.69 -15.66
C ASN A 176 0.53 0.65 -14.98
N PHE A 177 0.81 1.72 -15.72
CA PHE A 177 0.94 3.06 -15.12
C PHE A 177 -0.36 3.55 -14.50
N ALA A 178 -1.51 3.29 -15.15
CA ALA A 178 -2.82 3.59 -14.58
C ALA A 178 -3.08 2.80 -13.30
N GLY A 179 -2.80 1.48 -13.30
CA GLY A 179 -2.91 0.64 -12.10
C GLY A 179 -2.00 1.10 -10.96
N PHE A 180 -0.78 1.55 -11.28
CA PHE A 180 0.12 2.19 -10.31
C PHE A 180 -0.51 3.45 -9.73
N ALA A 181 -0.94 4.40 -10.58
CA ALA A 181 -1.55 5.65 -10.13
C ALA A 181 -2.78 5.42 -9.25
N ILE A 182 -3.70 4.54 -9.66
CA ILE A 182 -4.89 4.19 -8.89
C ILE A 182 -4.51 3.60 -7.52
N SER A 183 -3.56 2.67 -7.49
CA SER A 183 -3.12 2.06 -6.23
C SER A 183 -2.49 3.08 -5.29
N MET A 184 -1.66 4.00 -5.82
CA MET A 184 -1.03 5.07 -5.05
C MET A 184 -2.05 6.07 -4.50
N SER A 185 -3.04 6.46 -5.31
CA SER A 185 -4.16 7.28 -4.86
C SER A 185 -4.92 6.61 -3.72
N ILE A 186 -5.25 5.31 -3.86
CA ILE A 186 -5.95 4.56 -2.81
C ILE A 186 -5.16 4.59 -1.49
N ILE A 187 -3.86 4.30 -1.51
CA ILE A 187 -3.08 4.26 -0.25
C ILE A 187 -2.90 5.64 0.38
N MET A 188 -2.77 6.72 -0.40
CA MET A 188 -2.72 8.08 0.14
C MET A 188 -3.99 8.47 0.87
N TYR A 189 -5.14 7.98 0.38
CA TYR A 189 -6.42 8.14 1.06
C TYR A 189 -6.69 7.06 2.12
N THR A 190 -5.76 6.14 2.36
CA THR A 190 -5.89 5.09 3.38
C THR A 190 -5.15 5.45 4.66
N HIS A 191 -3.90 5.94 4.55
CA HIS A 191 -3.09 6.33 5.70
C HIS A 191 -1.98 7.30 5.29
N TYR A 192 -1.78 8.40 6.03
CA TYR A 192 -0.78 9.42 5.67
C TYR A 192 0.67 8.91 5.64
N TYR A 193 1.05 7.92 6.45
CA TYR A 193 2.39 7.35 6.37
C TYR A 193 2.70 6.69 5.01
N LEU A 194 1.67 6.34 4.24
CA LEU A 194 1.85 5.76 2.91
C LEU A 194 2.28 6.81 1.86
N PHE A 195 2.31 8.12 2.19
CA PHE A 195 3.02 9.11 1.37
C PHE A 195 4.49 8.75 1.19
N PHE A 196 5.14 8.22 2.24
CA PHE A 196 6.54 7.78 2.15
C PHE A 196 6.70 6.64 1.16
N THR A 197 5.73 5.71 1.10
CA THR A 197 5.71 4.65 0.09
C THR A 197 5.57 5.21 -1.33
N VAL A 198 4.65 6.16 -1.53
CA VAL A 198 4.46 6.82 -2.83
C VAL A 198 5.74 7.54 -3.28
N ALA A 199 6.37 8.30 -2.38
CA ALA A 199 7.62 9.01 -2.65
C ALA A 199 8.77 8.03 -2.96
N ALA A 200 8.91 6.95 -2.19
CA ALA A 200 9.94 5.94 -2.41
C ALA A 200 9.78 5.26 -3.78
N LEU A 201 8.55 4.97 -4.21
CA LEU A 201 8.29 4.37 -5.52
C LEU A 201 8.52 5.36 -6.67
N GLY A 202 8.26 6.65 -6.45
CA GLY A 202 8.64 7.70 -7.39
C GLY A 202 10.15 7.80 -7.56
N PHE A 203 10.88 7.82 -6.45
CA PHE A 203 12.34 7.80 -6.46
C PHE A 203 12.88 6.56 -7.17
N TYR A 204 12.37 5.36 -6.85
CA TYR A 204 12.73 4.12 -7.54
C TYR A 204 12.49 4.22 -9.06
N GLY A 205 11.34 4.74 -9.49
CA GLY A 205 11.02 4.92 -10.90
C GLY A 205 12.00 5.86 -11.61
N ILE A 206 12.34 6.99 -10.99
CA ILE A 206 13.32 7.95 -11.51
C ILE A 206 14.71 7.30 -11.63
N VAL A 207 15.16 6.63 -10.57
CA VAL A 207 16.47 5.94 -10.55
C VAL A 207 16.53 4.84 -11.61
N TYR A 208 15.47 4.03 -11.74
CA TYR A 208 15.37 3.00 -12.77
C TYR A 208 15.48 3.60 -14.18
N LEU A 209 14.74 4.67 -14.45
CA LEU A 209 14.78 5.37 -15.74
C LEU A 209 16.15 6.00 -16.00
N PHE A 210 16.81 6.54 -14.99
CA PHE A 210 18.17 7.08 -15.11
C PHE A 210 19.17 6.00 -15.53
N PHE A 211 19.15 4.83 -14.89
CA PHE A 211 20.05 3.73 -15.24
C PHE A 211 19.79 3.12 -16.63
N HIS A 212 18.55 3.19 -17.13
CA HIS A 212 18.19 2.59 -18.42
C HIS A 212 18.10 3.55 -19.61
N HIS A 213 17.78 4.81 -19.36
CA HIS A 213 17.50 5.82 -20.38
C HIS A 213 18.27 7.14 -20.14
N LYS A 214 19.08 7.23 -19.09
CA LYS A 214 19.87 8.42 -18.73
C LYS A 214 19.00 9.68 -18.73
N TRP A 215 19.37 10.70 -19.48
CA TRP A 215 18.74 12.02 -19.51
C TRP A 215 17.65 12.16 -20.60
N ASP A 216 17.18 11.08 -21.20
CA ASP A 216 16.08 11.15 -22.17
C ASP A 216 14.73 11.43 -21.47
N TYR A 217 14.42 12.71 -21.30
CA TYR A 217 13.22 13.19 -20.61
C TYR A 217 11.91 12.62 -21.16
N LYS A 218 11.85 12.26 -22.46
CA LYS A 218 10.64 11.69 -23.05
C LYS A 218 10.25 10.38 -22.39
N LYS A 219 11.22 9.64 -21.85
CA LYS A 219 11.01 8.38 -21.14
C LYS A 219 10.49 8.59 -19.71
N TYR A 220 10.62 9.80 -19.15
CA TYR A 220 10.09 10.13 -17.83
C TYR A 220 8.62 10.59 -17.88
N ILE A 221 8.13 11.00 -19.06
CA ILE A 221 6.77 11.52 -19.24
C ILE A 221 5.69 10.57 -18.67
N PRO A 222 5.66 9.25 -18.94
CA PRO A 222 4.62 8.38 -18.41
C PRO A 222 4.59 8.32 -16.88
N LEU A 223 5.78 8.25 -16.25
CA LEU A 223 5.91 8.28 -14.80
C LEU A 223 5.44 9.62 -14.23
N PHE A 224 5.85 10.72 -14.86
CA PHE A 224 5.45 12.07 -14.46
C PHE A 224 3.94 12.29 -14.57
N ILE A 225 3.31 11.84 -15.65
CA ILE A 225 1.85 11.85 -15.82
C ILE A 225 1.18 11.05 -14.70
N ALA A 226 1.69 9.86 -14.35
CA ALA A 226 1.14 9.08 -13.24
C ALA A 226 1.20 9.87 -11.92
N PHE A 227 2.29 10.56 -11.61
CA PHE A 227 2.39 11.41 -10.42
C PHE A 227 1.49 12.65 -10.46
N ILE A 228 1.29 13.26 -11.63
CA ILE A 228 0.30 14.33 -11.79
C ILE A 228 -1.10 13.80 -11.46
N VAL A 229 -1.48 12.63 -11.99
CA VAL A 229 -2.78 12.02 -11.70
C VAL A 229 -2.93 11.72 -10.21
N ILE A 230 -1.90 11.16 -9.58
CA ILE A 230 -1.87 10.91 -8.13
C ILE A 230 -2.08 12.23 -7.36
N GLY A 231 -1.31 13.28 -7.69
CA GLY A 231 -1.40 14.59 -7.06
C GLY A 231 -2.78 15.23 -7.22
N ILE A 232 -3.30 15.29 -8.44
CA ILE A 232 -4.64 15.82 -8.74
C ILE A 232 -5.71 15.03 -7.98
N SER A 233 -5.60 13.70 -7.94
CA SER A 233 -6.57 12.86 -7.23
C SER A 233 -6.64 13.16 -5.73
N TYR A 234 -5.57 13.69 -5.14
CA TYR A 234 -5.49 14.01 -3.72
C TYR A 234 -5.94 15.44 -3.37
N VAL A 235 -6.04 16.33 -4.37
CA VAL A 235 -6.48 17.73 -4.18
C VAL A 235 -7.77 17.87 -3.37
N PRO A 236 -8.83 17.06 -3.58
CA PRO A 236 -10.06 17.16 -2.80
C PRO A 236 -9.88 16.99 -1.28
N TRP A 237 -8.87 16.22 -0.85
CA TRP A 237 -8.60 15.97 0.58
C TRP A 237 -7.48 16.85 1.15
N LEU A 238 -6.82 17.65 0.31
CA LEU A 238 -5.66 18.45 0.72
C LEU A 238 -6.01 19.43 1.85
N LYS A 239 -7.18 20.07 1.80
CA LYS A 239 -7.64 20.99 2.85
C LYS A 239 -7.78 20.28 4.20
N THR A 240 -8.38 19.09 4.19
CA THR A 240 -8.56 18.27 5.40
C THR A 240 -7.22 17.81 5.96
N PHE A 241 -6.31 17.37 5.09
CA PHE A 241 -4.95 17.00 5.48
C PHE A 241 -4.20 18.17 6.15
N LEU A 242 -4.25 19.37 5.56
CA LEU A 242 -3.58 20.56 6.13
C LEU A 242 -4.19 20.95 7.49
N PHE A 243 -5.51 20.82 7.64
CA PHE A 243 -6.18 21.03 8.92
C PHE A 243 -5.68 20.05 9.99
N GLN A 244 -5.64 18.75 9.68
CA GLN A 244 -5.20 17.71 10.63
C GLN A 244 -3.71 17.82 10.96
N TYR A 245 -2.87 18.14 9.96
CA TYR A 245 -1.45 18.39 10.17
C TYR A 245 -1.21 19.52 11.20
N GLY A 246 -2.03 20.58 11.16
CA GLY A 246 -2.00 21.65 12.15
C GLY A 246 -2.30 21.17 13.58
N GLN A 247 -3.34 20.36 13.75
CA GLN A 247 -3.79 19.89 15.07
C GLN A 247 -2.74 19.03 15.80
N VAL A 248 -1.95 18.24 15.07
CA VAL A 248 -0.93 17.34 15.65
C VAL A 248 0.30 18.10 16.17
N SER A 249 0.46 19.39 15.84
CA SER A 249 1.67 20.15 16.16
C SER A 249 1.65 20.92 17.50
N GLU A 250 0.48 21.13 18.10
CA GLU A 250 0.34 21.98 19.29
C GLU A 250 -0.10 21.23 20.56
N SER A 251 -0.72 20.05 20.46
CA SER A 251 -1.27 19.34 21.65
C SER A 251 -1.33 17.81 21.50
N TYR A 252 -0.34 17.19 20.87
CA TYR A 252 -0.31 15.74 20.67
C TYR A 252 0.38 15.01 21.83
N TRP A 253 -0.07 13.79 22.16
CA TRP A 253 0.49 13.01 23.27
C TRP A 253 1.91 12.47 23.00
N ILE A 254 2.37 12.51 21.74
CA ILE A 254 3.74 12.16 21.36
C ILE A 254 4.56 13.45 21.30
N PRO A 255 5.71 13.52 22.01
CA PRO A 255 6.58 14.69 21.96
C PRO A 255 7.10 14.95 20.55
N LYS A 256 7.43 16.22 20.26
CA LYS A 256 8.02 16.61 18.98
C LYS A 256 9.34 15.87 18.77
N MET A 257 9.53 15.32 17.57
CA MET A 257 10.81 14.75 17.20
C MET A 257 11.88 15.84 17.16
N ASP A 258 13.01 15.56 17.80
CA ASP A 258 14.23 16.34 17.73
C ASP A 258 15.33 15.61 16.94
N VAL A 259 16.48 16.25 16.81
CA VAL A 259 17.65 15.68 16.11
C VAL A 259 18.18 14.40 16.76
N TRP A 260 17.85 14.15 18.03
CA TRP A 260 18.28 12.98 18.79
C TRP A 260 17.30 11.84 18.72
N SER A 261 16.04 12.09 18.33
CA SER A 261 14.97 11.10 18.32
C SER A 261 15.29 9.89 17.43
N ILE A 262 15.95 10.09 16.29
CA ILE A 262 16.36 8.98 15.40
C ILE A 262 17.58 8.23 15.98
N PRO A 263 18.71 8.88 16.29
CA PRO A 263 19.85 8.21 16.92
C PRO A 263 19.49 7.46 18.21
N SER A 264 18.68 8.06 19.08
CA SER A 264 18.27 7.47 20.35
C SER A 264 17.37 6.25 20.16
N THR A 265 16.43 6.31 19.21
CA THR A 265 15.58 5.15 18.87
C THR A 265 16.42 4.01 18.33
N LEU A 266 17.35 4.26 17.41
CA LEU A 266 18.24 3.23 16.87
C LEU A 266 19.13 2.64 17.98
N TRP A 267 19.70 3.50 18.83
CA TRP A 267 20.47 3.06 19.99
C TRP A 267 19.65 2.15 20.92
N GLN A 268 18.43 2.55 21.26
CA GLN A 268 17.52 1.75 22.10
C GLN A 268 17.15 0.42 21.44
N MET A 269 16.78 0.42 20.15
CA MET A 269 16.39 -0.78 19.43
C MET A 269 17.51 -1.83 19.33
N PHE A 270 18.77 -1.39 19.14
CA PHE A 270 19.88 -2.31 18.91
C PHE A 270 20.68 -2.64 20.17
N LEU A 271 20.75 -1.74 21.15
CA LEU A 271 21.63 -1.87 22.30
C LEU A 271 20.89 -1.98 23.63
N GLY A 272 19.57 -1.73 23.67
CA GLY A 272 18.71 -1.96 24.84
C GLY A 272 19.01 -1.10 26.07
N VAL A 273 20.00 -0.19 26.01
CA VAL A 273 20.33 0.73 27.09
C VAL A 273 19.52 2.01 26.88
N GLY A 274 18.42 2.14 27.62
CA GLY A 274 17.55 3.31 27.56
C GLY A 274 18.27 4.57 28.02
N ILE A 275 18.44 5.54 27.11
CA ILE A 275 18.54 6.94 27.53
C ILE A 275 17.13 7.33 27.97
N ASP A 276 16.95 7.48 29.29
CA ASP A 276 15.70 7.92 29.89
C ASP A 276 15.46 9.40 29.53
N ILE A 277 14.83 9.62 28.37
CA ILE A 277 14.44 10.95 27.88
C ILE A 277 13.41 11.63 28.80
N ALA A 278 12.77 10.91 29.73
CA ALA A 278 11.91 11.51 30.74
C ALA A 278 12.69 12.30 31.81
N LYS A 279 14.02 12.21 31.85
CA LYS A 279 14.87 13.04 32.73
C LYS A 279 15.27 14.39 32.15
N VAL A 280 14.86 14.73 30.93
CA VAL A 280 14.96 16.11 30.46
C VAL A 280 13.69 16.82 30.91
N SER A 281 13.80 17.59 31.99
CA SER A 281 12.72 18.44 32.51
C SER A 281 12.13 19.29 31.40
N THR A 282 10.93 18.95 30.93
CA THR A 282 10.11 19.84 30.14
C THR A 282 9.69 21.00 31.04
N GLN A 283 10.21 22.19 30.76
CA GLN A 283 9.70 23.46 31.29
C GLN A 283 8.27 23.70 30.81
#